data_AF-A0A2D5RVC5-F1
#
_entry.id   AF-A0A2D5RVC5-F1
#
_cell.length_a   1.000
_cell.length_b   1.000
_cell.length_c   1.000
_cell.angle_alpha   90.00
_cell.angle_beta   90.00
_cell.angle_gamma   90.00
#
_symmetry.space_group_name_H-M   'P 1'
#
loop_
_entity.id
_entity.type
_entity.pdbx_description
1 polymer ?
#
loop_
_entity_poly.entity_id
_entity_poly.type
_entity_poly.pdbx_seq_one_letter_code
_entity_poly.pdbx_strand_id
1 'polypeptide(L)'
;MAGQTLDVVTRGNDFKRIAFHGFIDIGKVPACTPRVKLINISGFNASASEMGDWVDYGMNAVMLGAYFNAGVWLVLDHGLPVAWCDAVRTLPK
;
A
#
# COMPACT_ATOMS: atom_id res chain seq x y z
N MET A 1 -20.12 9.33 -1.95
CA MET A 1 -18.66 9.28 -2.21
C MET A 1 -18.37 7.98 -2.94
N ALA A 2 -17.99 8.04 -4.22
CA ALA A 2 -17.68 6.84 -4.99
C ALA A 2 -16.29 6.29 -4.58
N GLY A 3 -16.28 5.07 -4.03
CA GLY A 3 -15.49 3.96 -4.54
C GLY A 3 -13.96 4.09 -4.61
N GLN A 4 -13.28 4.73 -3.65
CA GLN A 4 -11.83 4.56 -3.54
C GLN A 4 -11.56 3.13 -3.09
N THR A 5 -11.23 2.27 -4.06
CA THR A 5 -10.85 0.88 -3.82
C THR A 5 -9.43 0.67 -4.28
N LEU A 6 -8.72 -0.26 -3.65
CA LEU A 6 -7.32 -0.55 -3.93
C LEU A 6 -7.15 -2.06 -4.14
N ASP A 7 -6.27 -2.42 -5.06
CA ASP A 7 -5.95 -3.81 -5.36
C ASP A 7 -4.97 -4.35 -4.32
N VAL A 8 -5.35 -5.43 -3.65
CA VAL A 8 -4.56 -6.04 -2.59
C VAL A 8 -4.27 -7.51 -2.88
N VAL A 9 -3.10 -7.96 -2.45
CA VAL A 9 -2.73 -9.39 -2.39
C VAL A 9 -2.66 -9.81 -0.93
N THR A 10 -3.45 -10.82 -0.59
CA THR A 10 -3.47 -11.39 0.77
C THR A 10 -2.36 -12.43 0.96
N ARG A 11 -2.16 -12.92 2.20
CA ARG A 11 -1.18 -13.98 2.48
C ARG A 11 -1.44 -15.29 1.72
N GLY A 12 -2.68 -15.52 1.25
CA GLY A 12 -3.04 -16.67 0.42
C GLY A 12 -2.79 -16.49 -1.08
N ASN A 13 -2.18 -15.37 -1.50
CA ASN A 13 -2.09 -14.93 -2.90
C ASN A 13 -3.44 -14.64 -3.58
N ASP A 14 -4.52 -14.50 -2.81
CA ASP A 14 -5.79 -14.02 -3.35
C ASP A 14 -5.70 -12.54 -3.68
N PHE A 15 -6.14 -12.19 -4.90
CA PHE A 15 -6.30 -10.82 -5.36
C PHE A 15 -7.70 -10.32 -5.03
N LYS A 16 -7.80 -9.16 -4.38
CA LYS A 16 -9.07 -8.55 -4.00
C LYS A 16 -9.02 -7.05 -4.26
N ARG A 17 -10.14 -6.46 -4.65
CA ARG A 17 -10.35 -5.02 -4.70
C ARG A 17 -11.17 -4.60 -3.48
N ILE A 18 -10.56 -3.82 -2.58
CA ILE A 18 -11.08 -3.52 -1.25
C ILE A 18 -11.18 -2.01 -1.05
N ALA A 19 -12.14 -1.52 -0.25
CA ALA A 19 -12.26 -0.11 0.11
C ALA A 19 -10.98 0.43 0.77
N PHE A 20 -10.46 1.54 0.23
CA PHE A 20 -9.33 2.28 0.77
C PHE A 20 -9.83 3.27 1.81
N HIS A 21 -9.31 3.17 3.03
CA HIS A 21 -9.75 3.98 4.17
C HIS A 21 -8.75 5.08 4.56
N GLY A 22 -7.59 5.14 3.91
CA GLY A 22 -6.59 6.19 4.09
C GLY A 22 -5.24 5.67 4.55
N PHE A 23 -4.59 6.43 5.43
CA PHE A 23 -3.19 6.22 5.81
C PHE A 23 -3.08 5.95 7.31
N ILE A 24 -2.16 5.07 7.70
CA ILE A 24 -1.86 4.77 9.10
C ILE A 24 -0.34 4.73 9.34
N ASP A 25 0.10 5.36 10.41
CA ASP A 25 1.51 5.34 10.82
C ASP A 25 1.88 3.97 11.43
N ILE A 26 3.11 3.50 11.18
CA ILE A 26 3.62 2.23 11.69
C ILE A 26 3.52 2.12 13.22
N GLY A 27 3.68 3.23 13.95
CA GLY A 27 3.52 3.28 15.40
C GLY A 27 2.08 3.10 15.88
N LYS A 28 1.10 3.15 14.96
CA LYS A 28 -0.34 3.05 15.26
C LYS A 28 -0.98 1.75 14.75
N VAL A 29 -0.25 0.89 14.04
CA VAL A 29 -0.79 -0.36 13.50
C VAL A 29 -0.91 -1.39 14.65
N PRO A 30 -2.12 -1.88 14.98
CA PRO A 30 -2.27 -2.92 15.99
C PRO A 30 -1.53 -4.20 15.60
N ALA A 31 -0.87 -4.85 16.57
CA ALA A 31 -0.02 -6.04 16.31
C ALA A 31 -0.78 -7.20 15.64
N CYS A 32 -2.07 -7.35 15.93
CA CYS A 32 -2.93 -8.41 15.39
C CYS A 32 -3.56 -8.07 14.03
N THR A 33 -3.31 -6.88 13.48
CA THR A 33 -3.92 -6.46 12.21
C THR A 33 -3.33 -7.24 11.03
N PRO A 34 -4.16 -7.90 10.20
CA PRO A 34 -3.70 -8.55 8.98
C PRO A 34 -2.96 -7.58 8.04
N ARG A 35 -1.75 -7.97 7.63
CA ARG A 35 -0.97 -7.24 6.62
C ARG A 35 -1.31 -7.74 5.23
N VAL A 36 -1.43 -6.82 4.29
CA VAL A 36 -1.69 -7.08 2.86
C VAL A 36 -0.66 -6.35 2.01
N LYS A 37 -0.39 -6.87 0.82
CA LYS A 37 0.40 -6.19 -0.21
C LYS A 37 -0.54 -5.30 -1.03
N LEU A 38 -0.21 -4.03 -1.18
CA LEU A 38 -0.94 -3.09 -2.01
C LEU A 38 -0.22 -2.93 -3.35
N ILE A 39 -0.96 -3.00 -4.45
CA ILE A 39 -0.40 -2.96 -5.82
C ILE A 39 -1.12 -1.90 -6.67
N ASN A 40 -0.53 -1.55 -7.81
CA ASN A 40 -1.09 -0.57 -8.77
C ASN A 40 -1.41 0.79 -8.13
N ILE A 41 -0.53 1.28 -7.24
CA ILE A 41 -0.72 2.57 -6.57
C ILE A 41 -0.19 3.70 -7.45
N SER A 42 -1.02 4.70 -7.69
CA SER A 42 -0.64 6.01 -8.23
C SER A 42 -0.72 7.06 -7.11
N GLY A 43 0.23 8.00 -7.10
CA GLY A 43 0.25 9.14 -6.19
C GLY A 43 0.30 10.45 -6.96
N PHE A 44 -0.06 11.56 -6.33
CA PHE A 44 0.06 12.89 -6.92
C PHE A 44 1.21 13.66 -6.27
N ASN A 45 2.15 14.15 -7.06
CA ASN A 45 3.26 14.98 -6.60
C ASN A 45 3.04 16.44 -7.04
N ALA A 46 2.64 17.29 -6.11
CA ALA A 46 2.43 18.72 -6.35
C ALA A 46 3.72 19.52 -6.59
N SER A 47 4.91 18.93 -6.37
CA SER A 47 6.21 19.61 -6.50
C SER A 47 6.90 19.40 -7.85
N ALA A 48 6.39 18.49 -8.69
CA ALA A 48 7.06 18.10 -9.94
C ALA A 48 6.92 19.14 -11.08
N SER A 49 5.93 20.01 -11.00
CA SER A 49 5.72 21.18 -11.88
C SER A 49 4.64 22.06 -11.24
N GLU A 50 4.44 23.30 -11.69
CA GLU A 50 3.40 24.21 -11.14
C GLU A 50 1.96 23.64 -11.22
N MET A 51 1.75 22.55 -11.96
CA MET A 51 0.47 21.83 -12.06
C MET A 51 0.45 20.48 -11.31
N GLY A 52 1.56 20.09 -10.69
CA GLY A 52 1.78 18.76 -10.14
C GLY A 52 1.78 17.67 -11.21
N ASP A 53 2.18 16.46 -10.84
CA ASP A 53 2.17 15.30 -11.74
C ASP A 53 1.69 14.05 -11.02
N TRP A 54 1.04 13.14 -11.76
CA TRP A 54 0.72 11.82 -11.25
C TRP A 54 1.96 10.94 -11.36
N VAL A 55 2.44 10.47 -10.21
CA VAL A 55 3.53 9.52 -10.10
C VAL A 55 2.93 8.14 -9.97
N ASP A 56 3.01 7.37 -11.06
CA ASP A 56 2.86 5.93 -10.97
C ASP A 56 4.10 5.37 -10.28
N TYR A 57 3.91 4.71 -9.14
CA TYR A 57 5.01 3.99 -8.50
C TYR A 57 5.45 2.76 -9.33
N GLY A 58 4.75 2.48 -10.43
CA GLY A 58 4.99 1.37 -11.36
C GLY A 58 4.25 0.10 -10.96
N MET A 59 3.99 -0.78 -11.93
CA MET A 59 3.31 -2.07 -11.71
C MET A 59 4.04 -2.99 -10.72
N ASN A 60 5.33 -2.74 -10.47
CA ASN A 60 6.17 -3.53 -9.57
C ASN A 60 6.29 -2.91 -8.17
N ALA A 61 5.74 -1.72 -7.93
CA ALA A 61 5.74 -1.14 -6.60
C ALA A 61 4.67 -1.82 -5.75
N VAL A 62 5.14 -2.60 -4.78
CA VAL A 62 4.31 -3.18 -3.73
C VAL A 62 4.48 -2.32 -2.49
N MET A 63 3.38 -1.84 -1.91
CA MET A 63 3.41 -1.12 -0.64
C MET A 63 2.78 -1.94 0.47
N LEU A 64 3.17 -1.66 1.71
CA LEU A 64 2.59 -2.30 2.89
C LEU A 64 1.21 -1.73 3.20
N GLY A 65 0.20 -2.60 3.30
CA GLY A 65 -1.12 -2.26 3.78
C GLY A 65 -1.54 -3.01 5.04
N ALA A 66 -2.44 -2.39 5.80
CA ALA A 66 -3.08 -2.98 6.97
C ALA A 66 -4.59 -3.11 6.71
N TYR A 67 -5.16 -4.31 6.93
CA TYR A 67 -6.59 -4.56 6.74
C TYR A 67 -7.30 -4.66 8.08
N PHE A 68 -8.12 -3.66 8.41
CA PHE A 68 -8.94 -3.64 9.62
C PHE A 68 -10.15 -2.71 9.44
N ASN A 69 -11.22 -2.93 10.22
CA ASN A 69 -12.49 -2.19 10.10
C ASN A 69 -13.06 -2.19 8.67
N ALA A 70 -13.04 -3.37 8.02
CA ALA A 70 -13.59 -3.60 6.67
C ALA A 70 -12.93 -2.79 5.52
N GLY A 71 -11.75 -2.22 5.74
CA GLY A 71 -11.01 -1.53 4.70
C GLY A 71 -9.51 -1.67 4.85
N VAL A 72 -8.81 -1.14 3.84
CA VAL A 72 -7.36 -1.18 3.77
C VAL A 72 -6.77 0.21 3.96
N TRP A 73 -5.68 0.25 4.73
CA TRP A 73 -4.94 1.46 5.05
C TRP A 73 -3.51 1.32 4.53
N LEU A 74 -2.98 2.34 3.86
CA LEU A 74 -1.57 2.39 3.47
C LEU A 74 -0.73 2.69 4.72
N VAL A 75 0.29 1.85 4.97
CA VAL A 75 1.18 2.05 6.11
C VAL A 75 2.26 3.07 5.75
N LEU A 76 2.42 4.05 6.64
CA LEU A 76 3.44 5.08 6.56
C LEU A 76 4.50 4.86 7.65
N ASP A 77 5.75 5.16 7.32
CA ASP A 77 6.86 5.28 8.26
C ASP A 77 7.43 6.70 8.13
N HIS A 78 7.38 7.46 9.23
CA HIS A 78 7.74 8.89 9.24
C HIS A 78 7.08 9.71 8.11
N GLY A 79 5.82 9.42 7.81
CA GLY A 79 5.04 10.11 6.76
C GLY A 79 5.29 9.63 5.33
N LEU A 80 6.15 8.63 5.12
CA LEU A 80 6.46 8.07 3.81
C LEU A 80 5.83 6.67 3.64
N PRO A 81 5.29 6.33 2.45
CA PRO A 81 4.80 4.99 2.17
C PRO A 81 5.87 3.92 2.43
N VAL A 82 5.49 2.88 3.18
CA VAL A 82 6.40 1.75 3.42
C VAL A 82 6.41 0.86 2.18
N ALA A 83 7.50 0.90 1.44
CA ALA A 83 7.77 -0.04 0.36
C ALA A 83 7.82 -1.47 0.94
N TRP A 84 7.05 -2.37 0.35
CA TRP A 84 7.12 -3.78 0.68
C TRP A 84 8.21 -4.39 -0.20
N CYS A 85 9.39 -4.62 0.38
CA CYS A 85 10.37 -5.48 -0.26
C CYS A 85 9.73 -6.87 -0.34
N ASP A 86 9.51 -7.40 -1.55
CA ASP A 86 9.51 -8.85 -1.68
C ASP A 86 10.84 -9.29 -1.10
N ALA A 87 10.81 -10.03 0.02
CA ALA A 87 12.01 -10.62 0.56
C ALA A 87 12.66 -11.35 -0.60
N VAL A 88 13.78 -10.82 -1.09
CA VAL A 88 14.57 -11.46 -2.13
C VAL A 88 14.77 -12.87 -1.62
N ARG A 89 14.18 -13.83 -2.32
CA ARG A 89 14.29 -15.23 -1.99
C ARG A 89 15.77 -15.55 -2.19
N THR A 90 16.58 -15.46 -1.14
CA THR A 90 17.90 -16.07 -1.13
C THR A 90 17.67 -17.55 -1.22
N LEU A 91 17.66 -18.08 -2.44
CA LEU A 91 17.82 -19.50 -2.67
C LEU A 91 19.19 -19.87 -2.09
N PRO A 92 19.28 -20.80 -1.12
CA PRO A 92 20.58 -21.36 -0.79
C PRO A 92 21.13 -22.03 -2.07
N LYS A 93 22.39 -21.73 -2.39
CA LYS A 93 23.17 -22.52 -3.35
C LYS A 93 23.42 -23.91 -2.78
#